data_AF-A0A9D9BDQ9-F1
#
_entry.id   AF-A0A9D9BDQ9-F1
#
_cell.length_a   1.000
_cell.length_b   1.000
_cell.length_c   1.000
_cell.angle_alpha   90.00
_cell.angle_beta   90.00
_cell.angle_gamma   90.00
#
_symmetry.space_group_name_H-M   'P 1'
#
loop_
_entity.id
_entity.type
_entity.pdbx_description
1 polymer ?
#
loop_
_entity_poly.entity_id
_entity_poly.type
_entity_poly.pdbx_seq_one_letter_code
_entity_poly.pdbx_strand_id
1 'polypeptide(L)'
;MARFPYKKENIAALGRLLAEARLNADVRNALKQAPEKELAKIGLPENVTSLMNFTVVDQPDELTVAVPYKLNSDLVGQADPAYLSSIGRNFLQPN
;
A
#
# COMPACT_ATOMS: atom_id res chain seq x y z
N MET A 1 -15.37 8.54 17.64
CA MET A 1 -15.39 9.10 16.27
C MET A 1 -15.13 7.96 15.30
N ALA A 2 -16.08 7.64 14.42
CA ALA A 2 -15.93 6.54 13.47
C ALA A 2 -14.72 6.80 12.56
N ARG A 3 -13.67 5.99 12.72
CA ARG A 3 -12.49 6.01 11.87
C ARG A 3 -12.91 5.48 10.50
N PHE A 4 -13.19 6.40 9.56
CA PHE A 4 -13.68 6.14 8.20
C PHE A 4 -15.01 5.35 8.11
N PRO A 5 -16.03 5.83 7.38
CA PRO A 5 -17.23 5.03 7.16
C PRO A 5 -16.89 3.76 6.37
N TYR A 6 -16.94 2.63 7.07
CA TYR A 6 -16.62 1.28 6.58
C TYR A 6 -17.67 0.82 5.56
N LYS A 7 -17.45 1.06 4.26
CA LYS A 7 -18.33 0.55 3.19
C LYS A 7 -17.80 -0.80 2.69
N LYS A 8 -18.42 -1.90 3.12
CA LYS A 8 -18.06 -3.28 2.71
C LYS A 8 -17.98 -3.45 1.19
N GLU A 9 -18.85 -2.73 0.47
CA GLU A 9 -18.89 -2.70 -1.00
C GLU A 9 -17.54 -2.28 -1.62
N ASN A 10 -16.89 -1.26 -1.04
CA ASN A 10 -15.62 -0.74 -1.54
C ASN A 10 -14.46 -1.75 -1.34
N ILE A 11 -14.51 -2.54 -0.26
CA ILE A 11 -13.51 -3.59 0.00
C ILE A 11 -13.64 -4.71 -1.03
N ALA A 12 -14.87 -5.14 -1.32
CA ALA A 12 -15.12 -6.17 -2.33
C ALA A 12 -14.71 -5.69 -3.73
N ALA A 13 -15.01 -4.43 -4.07
CA ALA A 13 -14.61 -3.83 -5.33
C ALA A 13 -13.08 -3.72 -5.47
N LEU A 14 -12.38 -3.33 -4.39
CA LEU A 14 -10.92 -3.33 -4.36
C LEU A 14 -10.34 -4.73 -4.54
N GLY A 15 -10.88 -5.73 -3.85
CA GLY A 15 -10.45 -7.12 -4.00
C GLY A 15 -10.59 -7.62 -5.45
N ARG A 16 -11.68 -7.26 -6.13
CA ARG A 16 -11.89 -7.58 -7.56
C ARG A 16 -10.86 -6.88 -8.45
N LEU A 17 -10.62 -5.58 -8.26
CA LEU A 17 -9.62 -4.82 -9.02
C LEU A 17 -8.23 -5.45 -8.90
N LEU A 18 -7.83 -5.86 -7.69
CA LEU A 18 -6.54 -6.51 -7.46
C LEU A 18 -6.46 -7.89 -8.12
N ALA A 19 -7.52 -8.69 -8.03
CA ALA A 19 -7.60 -9.99 -8.69
C ALA A 19 -7.52 -9.85 -10.23
N GLU A 20 -8.22 -8.85 -10.78
CA GLU A 20 -8.20 -8.56 -12.22
C GLU A 20 -6.82 -8.07 -12.67
N ALA A 21 -6.19 -7.14 -11.92
CA ALA A 21 -4.82 -6.69 -12.19
C ALA A 21 -3.80 -7.85 -12.15
N ARG A 22 -4.08 -8.94 -11.42
CA ARG A 22 -3.20 -10.12 -11.42
C ARG A 22 -3.29 -10.92 -12.71
N LEU A 23 -4.45 -10.92 -13.36
CA LEU A 23 -4.75 -11.71 -14.56
C LEU A 23 -4.60 -10.89 -15.85
N ASN A 24 -4.78 -9.57 -15.79
CA ASN A 24 -4.75 -8.67 -16.94
C ASN A 24 -3.61 -7.63 -16.79
N ALA A 25 -2.65 -7.69 -17.71
CA ALA A 25 -1.49 -6.80 -17.71
C ALA A 25 -1.84 -5.33 -17.96
N ASP A 26 -2.89 -5.04 -18.75
CA ASP A 26 -3.30 -3.67 -19.05
C ASP A 26 -3.89 -3.00 -17.80
N VAL A 27 -4.77 -3.71 -17.09
CA VAL A 27 -5.34 -3.26 -15.81
C VAL A 27 -4.23 -3.06 -14.78
N ARG A 28 -3.27 -3.99 -14.72
CA ARG A 28 -2.09 -3.85 -13.84
C ARG A 28 -1.29 -2.60 -14.14
N ASN A 29 -1.01 -2.33 -15.41
CA ASN A 29 -0.22 -1.18 -15.82
C ASN A 29 -0.98 0.13 -15.56
N ALA A 30 -2.28 0.16 -15.83
CA ALA A 30 -3.13 1.31 -15.50
C ALA A 30 -3.13 1.59 -13.99
N LEU A 31 -3.29 0.55 -13.17
CA LEU A 31 -3.28 0.64 -11.71
C LEU A 31 -1.93 1.14 -11.17
N LYS A 32 -0.80 0.75 -11.79
CA LYS A 32 0.53 1.27 -11.43
C LYS A 32 0.73 2.73 -11.82
N GLN A 33 0.26 3.13 -12.99
CA GLN A 33 0.50 4.47 -13.53
C GLN A 33 -0.39 5.55 -12.90
N ALA A 34 -1.65 5.22 -12.62
CA ALA A 34 -2.62 6.16 -12.08
C ALA A 34 -3.55 5.47 -11.05
N PRO A 35 -2.99 5.00 -9.91
CA PRO A 35 -3.75 4.27 -8.91
C PRO A 35 -4.97 5.04 -8.40
N GLU A 36 -4.86 6.35 -8.22
CA GLU A 36 -5.95 7.22 -7.80
C GLU A 36 -7.14 7.19 -8.76
N LYS A 37 -6.89 7.09 -10.07
CA LYS A 37 -7.94 7.02 -11.10
C LYS A 37 -8.61 5.66 -11.10
N GLU A 38 -7.85 4.58 -11.00
CA GLU A 38 -8.41 3.23 -10.96
C GLU A 38 -9.20 2.99 -9.65
N LEU A 39 -8.73 3.53 -8.53
CA LEU A 39 -9.45 3.50 -7.26
C LEU A 39 -10.74 4.33 -7.32
N ALA A 40 -10.74 5.47 -8.01
CA ALA A 40 -11.94 6.28 -8.18
C ALA A 40 -13.04 5.52 -8.95
N LYS A 41 -12.68 4.75 -9.99
CA LYS A 41 -13.63 3.94 -10.77
C LYS A 41 -14.38 2.90 -9.94
N ILE A 42 -13.77 2.39 -8.88
CA ILE A 42 -14.37 1.39 -7.99
C ILE A 42 -15.15 2.00 -6.82
N GLY A 43 -15.36 3.32 -6.82
CA GLY A 43 -16.20 4.00 -5.84
C GLY A 43 -15.47 4.59 -4.64
N LEU A 44 -14.13 4.73 -4.70
CA LEU A 44 -13.45 5.67 -3.81
C LEU A 44 -13.71 7.10 -4.30
N PRO A 45 -14.25 8.00 -3.45
CA PRO A 45 -14.48 9.38 -3.86
C PRO A 45 -13.19 10.09 -4.27
N GLU A 46 -13.22 10.88 -5.35
CA GLU A 46 -12.05 11.63 -5.84
C GLU A 46 -11.48 12.60 -4.80
N ASN A 47 -12.33 13.14 -3.93
CA ASN A 47 -11.88 13.98 -2.82
C ASN A 47 -11.14 13.21 -1.72
N VAL A 48 -11.24 11.87 -1.68
CA VAL A 48 -10.44 11.02 -0.77
C VAL A 48 -9.14 10.60 -1.45
N THR A 49 -9.19 10.25 -2.74
CA THR A 49 -7.98 9.87 -3.48
C THR A 49 -7.04 11.04 -3.71
N SER A 50 -7.54 12.28 -3.76
CA SER A 50 -6.72 13.50 -3.86
C SER A 50 -6.03 13.91 -2.55
N LEU A 51 -6.42 13.36 -1.41
CA LEU A 51 -5.82 13.65 -0.10
C LEU A 51 -4.64 12.73 0.26
N MET A 52 -4.37 11.71 -0.57
CA MET A 52 -3.36 10.70 -0.31
C MET A 52 -2.57 10.40 -1.58
N ASN A 53 -1.28 10.14 -1.43
CA ASN A 53 -0.47 9.61 -2.52
C ASN A 53 -0.55 8.09 -2.49
N PHE A 54 -0.85 7.50 -3.64
CA PHE A 54 -0.89 6.04 -3.80
C PHE A 54 0.32 5.59 -4.61
N THR A 55 0.89 4.45 -4.24
CA THR A 55 1.96 3.80 -4.99
C THR A 55 1.70 2.30 -4.95
N VAL A 56 1.69 1.69 -6.14
CA VAL A 56 1.47 0.26 -6.28
C VAL A 56 2.82 -0.41 -6.45
N VAL A 57 3.24 -1.12 -5.41
CA VAL A 57 4.46 -1.93 -5.43
C VAL A 57 4.09 -3.35 -5.84
N ASP A 58 4.73 -3.84 -6.89
CA ASP A 58 4.49 -5.17 -7.45
C ASP A 58 5.86 -5.77 -7.77
N GLN A 59 6.43 -6.40 -6.75
CA GLN A 59 7.70 -7.10 -6.77
C GLN A 59 7.43 -8.54 -6.33
N PRO A 60 7.27 -9.49 -7.27
CA PRO A 60 6.87 -10.86 -6.92
C PRO A 60 7.93 -11.61 -6.12
N ASP A 61 9.20 -11.23 -6.25
CA ASP A 61 10.35 -11.90 -5.65
C ASP A 61 10.87 -11.20 -4.37
N GLU A 62 10.26 -10.07 -3.97
CA GLU A 62 10.70 -9.29 -2.81
C GLU A 62 9.57 -9.08 -1.81
N LEU A 63 9.88 -9.27 -0.53
CA LEU A 63 8.95 -8.93 0.55
C LEU A 63 8.91 -7.40 0.72
N THR A 64 7.84 -6.78 0.24
CA THR A 64 7.58 -5.35 0.48
C THR A 64 6.71 -5.16 1.72
N VAL A 65 7.11 -4.27 2.63
CA VAL A 65 6.28 -3.88 3.78
C VAL A 65 6.14 -2.36 3.87
N ALA A 66 4.90 -1.90 4.08
CA ALA A 66 4.62 -0.50 4.34
C ALA A 66 4.78 -0.19 5.84
N VAL A 67 5.70 0.72 6.17
CA VAL A 67 5.96 1.14 7.56
C VAL A 67 5.07 2.33 7.91
N PRO A 68 4.35 2.32 9.04
CA PRO A 68 3.39 3.39 9.39
C PRO A 68 4.04 4.68 9.92
N TYR A 69 5.37 4.78 9.88
CA TYR A 69 6.14 5.94 10.34
C TYR A 69 7.36 6.20 9.46
N LYS A 70 7.86 7.43 9.48
CA LYS A 70 9.04 7.84 8.73
C LYS A 70 10.30 7.22 9.34
N LEU A 71 11.08 6.52 8.52
CA LEU A 71 12.39 6.01 8.92
C LEU A 71 13.39 7.17 9.09
N ASN A 72 14.30 7.02 10.05
CA ASN A 72 15.44 7.93 10.19
C ASN A 72 16.51 7.51 9.16
N SER A 73 16.57 8.25 8.05
CA SER A 73 17.47 7.96 6.93
C SER A 73 18.94 7.94 7.33
N ASP A 74 19.35 8.76 8.29
CA ASP A 74 20.75 8.87 8.71
C ASP A 74 21.18 7.60 9.44
N LEU A 75 20.34 7.10 10.35
CA LEU A 75 20.59 5.86 11.08
C LEU A 75 20.49 4.62 10.19
N VAL A 76 19.61 4.63 9.17
CA VAL A 76 19.58 3.58 8.14
C VAL A 76 20.86 3.60 7.31
N GLY A 77 21.28 4.77 6.83
CA GLY A 77 22.48 4.93 6.02
C GLY A 77 23.78 4.55 6.74
N GLN A 78 23.81 4.74 8.07
CA GLN A 78 24.91 4.32 8.94
C GLN A 78 24.86 2.84 9.35
N ALA A 79 23.82 2.11 8.92
CA ALA A 79 23.55 0.74 9.32
C ALA A 79 23.58 0.54 10.85
N ASP A 80 23.00 1.50 11.61
CA ASP A 80 23.04 1.46 13.08
C ASP A 80 22.41 0.16 13.60
N PRO A 81 23.17 -0.73 14.27
CA PRO A 81 22.68 -2.05 14.63
C PRO A 81 21.50 -2.02 15.59
N ALA A 82 21.47 -1.06 16.52
CA ALA A 82 20.40 -0.93 17.51
C ALA A 82 19.09 -0.49 16.85
N TYR A 83 19.17 0.50 15.96
CA TYR A 83 18.05 1.02 15.20
C TYR A 83 17.48 -0.03 14.25
N LEU A 84 18.33 -0.67 13.44
CA LEU A 84 17.90 -1.74 12.53
C LEU A 84 17.30 -2.95 13.27
N SER A 85 17.85 -3.31 14.43
CA SER A 85 17.28 -4.37 15.28
C SER A 85 15.94 -3.98 15.89
N SER A 86 15.74 -2.70 16.22
CA SER A 86 14.45 -2.18 16.71
C SER A 86 13.38 -2.20 15.60
N ILE A 87 13.77 -1.85 14.37
CA ILE A 87 12.93 -1.95 13.18
C ILE A 87 12.58 -3.41 12.92
N GLY A 88 13.57 -4.30 12.83
CA GLY A 88 13.40 -5.73 12.56
C GLY A 88 12.47 -6.44 13.54
N ARG A 89 12.50 -6.06 14.83
CA ARG A 89 11.58 -6.60 15.85
C ARG A 89 10.11 -6.34 15.55
N ASN A 90 9.77 -5.26 14.83
CA ASN A 90 8.40 -4.99 14.41
C ASN A 90 7.92 -5.90 13.27
N PHE A 91 8.83 -6.57 12.56
CA PHE A 91 8.52 -7.48 11.45
C PHE A 91 8.65 -8.97 11.81
N LEU A 92 9.24 -9.28 12.98
CA LEU A 92 9.50 -10.65 13.44
C LEU A 92 8.41 -11.23 14.36
N GLN A 93 7.20 -10.66 14.41
CA GLN A 93 6.10 -11.35 15.10
C GLN A 93 5.64 -12.55 14.24
N PRO A 94 5.77 -13.80 14.75
CA PRO A 94 5.11 -14.93 14.12
C PRO A 94 3.60 -14.81 14.35
N ASN A 95 2.82 -15.18 13.33
CA ASN A 95 1.39 -15.46 13.47
C ASN A 95 1.14 -16.54 14.54
#